data_AF-A0A8J5K5B4-F1
#
_entry.id   AF-A0A8J5K5B4-F1
#
_cell.length_a   1.000
_cell.length_b   1.000
_cell.length_c   1.000
_cell.angle_alpha   90.00
_cell.angle_beta   90.00
_cell.angle_gamma   90.00
#
_symmetry.space_group_name_H-M   'P 1'
#
loop_
_entity.id
_entity.type
_entity.pdbx_description
1 polymer ?
#
loop_
_entity_poly.entity_id
_entity_poly.type
_entity_poly.pdbx_seq_one_letter_code
_entity_poly.pdbx_strand_id
1 'polypeptide(L)'
;MDDELTGDHFATTTTLRMELLPPPPRPPPRWNTKKANWKLYQDELQKWFSNYEPAEDIDQLNQDLTGAIQHAAEKAIPKTNPTNRHHKD
;
A
#
# COMPACT_ATOMS: atom_id res chain seq x y z
N MET A 1 -12.66 -57.85 -4.52
CA MET A 1 -13.53 -57.25 -5.54
C MET A 1 -13.53 -55.78 -5.20
N ASP A 2 -12.69 -55.06 -5.91
CA ASP A 2 -12.37 -53.66 -5.68
C ASP A 2 -13.59 -52.81 -6.04
N ASP A 3 -14.00 -51.97 -5.09
CA ASP A 3 -15.15 -51.07 -5.18
C ASP A 3 -14.76 -49.88 -6.07
N GLU A 4 -15.24 -49.89 -7.30
CA GLU A 4 -14.88 -48.92 -8.33
C GLU A 4 -15.81 -47.69 -8.22
N LEU A 5 -15.30 -46.63 -7.59
CA LEU A 5 -15.93 -45.31 -7.47
C LEU A 5 -16.16 -44.68 -8.86
N THR A 6 -17.21 -45.10 -9.54
CA THR A 6 -17.65 -44.57 -10.83
C THR A 6 -18.61 -43.40 -10.60
N GLY A 7 -18.02 -42.23 -10.31
CA GLY A 7 -18.73 -40.96 -10.44
C GLY A 7 -19.01 -40.67 -11.91
N ASP A 8 -20.16 -40.06 -12.22
CA ASP A 8 -20.59 -39.62 -13.56
C ASP A 8 -19.81 -38.40 -14.10
N HIS A 9 -18.75 -37.99 -13.40
CA HIS A 9 -17.91 -36.85 -13.73
C HIS A 9 -16.48 -37.30 -14.02
N PHE A 10 -15.87 -36.74 -15.06
CA PHE A 10 -14.47 -36.99 -15.40
C PHE A 10 -13.53 -36.02 -14.69
N ALA A 11 -12.55 -36.55 -13.96
CA ALA A 11 -11.48 -35.74 -13.36
C ALA A 11 -10.51 -35.29 -14.47
N THR A 12 -10.45 -33.99 -14.73
CA THR A 12 -9.46 -33.41 -15.64
C THR A 12 -8.29 -32.85 -14.84
N THR A 13 -7.08 -33.36 -15.10
CA THR A 13 -5.86 -32.85 -14.47
C THR A 13 -5.05 -32.07 -15.50
N THR A 14 -4.76 -30.80 -15.20
CA THR A 14 -3.88 -29.97 -16.03
C THR A 14 -2.61 -29.65 -15.26
N THR A 15 -1.46 -30.04 -15.80
CA THR A 15 -0.16 -29.72 -15.20
C THR A 15 0.40 -28.46 -15.86
N LEU A 16 0.49 -27.38 -15.10
CA LEU A 16 1.13 -26.14 -15.54
C LEU A 16 2.55 -26.10 -15.00
N ARG A 17 3.53 -25.94 -15.90
CA ARG A 17 4.87 -25.51 -15.52
C ARG A 17 4.93 -24.00 -15.56
N MET A 18 5.00 -23.39 -14.39
CA MET A 18 5.21 -21.95 -14.24
C MET A 18 6.63 -21.72 -13.75
N GLU A 19 7.36 -20.83 -14.42
CA GLU A 19 8.63 -20.35 -13.90
C GLU A 19 8.37 -19.48 -12.67
N LEU A 20 9.13 -19.72 -11.60
CA LEU A 20 9.02 -18.92 -10.39
C LEU A 20 9.64 -17.56 -10.69
N LEU A 21 8.82 -16.50 -10.68
CA LEU A 21 9.34 -15.15 -10.80
C LEU A 21 10.29 -14.86 -9.63
N PRO A 22 11.41 -14.15 -9.87
CA PRO A 22 12.27 -13.71 -8.78
C PRO A 22 11.44 -12.88 -7.79
N PRO A 23 11.70 -12.99 -6.48
CA PRO A 23 11.00 -12.20 -5.49
C PRO A 23 11.16 -10.71 -5.82
N PRO A 24 10.12 -9.89 -5.60
CA PRO A 24 10.23 -8.47 -5.81
C PRO A 24 11.38 -7.90 -4.96
N PRO A 25 12.05 -6.82 -5.42
CA PRO A 25 13.05 -6.14 -4.61
C PRO A 25 12.45 -5.75 -3.24
N ARG A 26 13.33 -5.57 -2.24
CA ARG A 26 12.98 -5.29 -0.82
C ARG A 26 11.72 -4.41 -0.72
N PRO A 27 10.80 -4.72 0.21
CA PRO A 27 9.53 -4.00 0.30
C PRO A 27 9.78 -2.49 0.36
N PRO A 28 9.00 -1.70 -0.39
CA PRO A 28 9.20 -0.26 -0.45
C PRO A 28 9.08 0.35 0.96
N PRO A 29 9.81 1.43 1.24
CA PRO A 29 9.72 2.11 2.52
C PRO A 29 8.28 2.56 2.77
N ARG A 30 7.70 2.14 3.90
CA ARG A 30 6.33 2.45 4.31
C ARG A 30 6.34 3.64 5.25
N TRP A 31 5.24 4.39 5.36
CA TRP A 31 5.13 5.41 6.41
C TRP A 31 5.13 4.78 7.80
N ASN A 32 5.94 5.32 8.71
CA ASN A 32 6.00 4.89 10.10
C ASN A 32 5.13 5.80 10.96
N THR A 33 3.82 5.53 10.97
CA THR A 33 2.83 6.32 11.72
C THR A 33 3.04 6.29 13.23
N LYS A 34 3.75 5.29 13.77
CA LYS A 34 4.12 5.24 15.20
C LYS A 34 5.16 6.29 15.59
N LYS A 35 5.97 6.75 14.62
CA LYS A 35 7.00 7.79 14.81
C LYS A 35 6.60 9.12 14.18
N ALA A 36 5.34 9.27 13.80
CA ALA A 36 4.84 10.50 13.21
C ALA A 36 4.85 11.64 14.24
N ASN A 37 5.25 12.83 13.79
CA ASN A 37 5.01 14.06 14.54
C ASN A 37 3.61 14.59 14.21
N TRP A 38 2.59 14.06 14.91
CA TRP A 38 1.19 14.42 14.66
C TRP A 38 0.90 15.91 14.86
N LYS A 39 1.62 16.58 15.76
CA LYS A 39 1.47 18.02 15.95
C LYS A 39 1.91 18.78 14.69
N LEU A 40 3.07 18.45 14.12
CA LEU A 40 3.53 19.06 12.87
C LEU A 40 2.56 18.77 11.71
N TYR A 41 2.03 17.55 11.63
CA TYR A 41 1.03 17.18 10.63
C TYR A 41 -0.22 18.07 10.72
N GLN A 42 -0.76 18.24 11.94
CA GLN A 42 -1.91 19.10 12.19
C GLN A 42 -1.62 20.57 11.90
N ASP A 43 -0.45 21.06 12.32
CA ASP A 43 -0.05 22.46 12.11
C ASP A 43 0.07 22.76 10.59
N GLU A 44 0.61 21.83 9.79
CA GLU A 44 0.68 21.96 8.31
C GLU A 44 -0.71 21.92 7.65
N LEU A 45 -1.60 21.01 8.07
CA LEU A 45 -2.98 20.98 7.57
C LEU A 45 -3.75 22.24 7.94
N GLN A 46 -3.66 22.68 9.19
CA GLN A 46 -4.33 23.90 9.65
C GLN A 46 -3.84 25.12 8.87
N LYS A 47 -2.53 25.18 8.61
CA LYS A 47 -1.94 26.21 7.75
C LYS A 47 -2.52 26.15 6.35
N TRP A 48 -2.64 24.97 5.74
CA TRP A 48 -3.25 24.84 4.42
C TRP A 48 -4.72 25.29 4.42
N PHE A 49 -5.54 24.75 5.34
CA PHE A 49 -6.97 25.12 5.45
C PHE A 49 -7.19 26.62 5.66
N SER A 50 -6.34 27.27 6.47
CA SER A 50 -6.48 28.70 6.76
C SER A 50 -6.15 29.60 5.57
N ASN A 51 -5.46 29.07 4.55
CA ASN A 51 -5.08 29.78 3.33
C ASN A 51 -5.79 29.22 2.09
N TYR A 52 -6.68 28.24 2.25
CA TYR A 52 -7.32 27.58 1.12
C TYR A 52 -8.52 28.39 0.62
N GLU A 53 -8.54 28.67 -0.67
CA GLU A 53 -9.69 29.23 -1.37
C GLU A 53 -10.49 28.10 -2.03
N PRO A 54 -11.82 28.03 -1.82
CA PRO A 54 -12.62 26.94 -2.38
C PRO A 54 -12.55 26.87 -3.90
N ALA A 55 -12.19 25.69 -4.42
CA ALA A 55 -12.30 25.41 -5.84
C ALA A 55 -13.75 25.39 -6.33
N GLU A 56 -13.97 25.77 -7.59
CA GLU A 56 -15.30 25.73 -8.24
C GLU A 56 -15.72 24.29 -8.60
N ASP A 57 -14.75 23.39 -8.75
CA ASP A 57 -14.94 21.98 -9.13
C ASP A 57 -14.60 21.03 -7.96
N ILE A 58 -15.44 20.01 -7.79
CA ILE A 58 -15.27 18.97 -6.78
C ILE A 58 -14.01 18.15 -7.05
N ASP A 59 -13.68 17.90 -8.32
CA ASP A 59 -12.46 17.14 -8.67
C ASP A 59 -11.21 17.92 -8.28
N GLN A 60 -11.21 19.24 -8.48
CA GLN A 60 -10.12 20.11 -8.06
C GLN A 60 -10.00 20.15 -6.53
N LEU A 61 -11.11 20.28 -5.81
CA LEU A 61 -11.13 20.20 -4.35
C LEU A 61 -10.52 18.88 -3.84
N ASN A 62 -10.87 17.75 -4.46
CA ASN A 62 -10.34 16.44 -4.09
C ASN A 62 -8.83 16.35 -4.33
N GLN A 63 -8.35 16.89 -5.46
CA GLN A 63 -6.92 16.93 -5.76
C GLN A 63 -6.16 17.80 -4.75
N ASP A 64 -6.69 18.99 -4.45
CA ASP A 64 -6.04 19.94 -3.54
C ASP A 64 -5.98 19.39 -2.11
N LEU A 65 -7.07 18.80 -1.62
CA LEU A 65 -7.13 18.15 -0.32
C LEU A 65 -6.17 16.96 -0.24
N THR A 66 -6.14 16.13 -1.28
CA THR A 66 -5.23 14.98 -1.36
C THR A 66 -3.77 15.45 -1.32
N GLY A 67 -3.44 16.50 -2.08
CA GLY A 67 -2.12 17.11 -2.10
C GLY A 67 -1.71 17.66 -0.74
N ALA A 68 -2.63 18.35 -0.05
CA ALA A 68 -2.37 18.88 1.29
C ALA A 68 -2.10 17.78 2.33
N ILE A 69 -2.90 16.71 2.32
CA ILE A 69 -2.72 15.54 3.17
C ILE A 69 -1.37 14.87 2.90
N GLN A 70 -1.03 14.68 1.62
CA GLN A 70 0.23 14.06 1.23
C GLN A 70 1.43 14.92 1.67
N HIS A 71 1.39 16.22 1.42
CA HIS A 71 2.46 17.16 1.81
C HIS A 71 2.67 17.18 3.33
N ALA A 72 1.59 17.25 4.11
CA ALA A 72 1.65 17.17 5.57
C ALA A 72 2.26 15.83 6.03
N ALA A 73 1.86 14.71 5.41
CA ALA A 73 2.38 13.39 5.72
C ALA A 73 3.87 13.26 5.40
N GLU A 74 4.33 13.78 4.26
CA GLU A 74 5.74 13.75 3.85
C GLU A 74 6.65 14.50 4.82
N LYS A 75 6.17 15.62 5.37
CA LYS A 75 6.91 16.39 6.39
C LYS A 75 6.91 15.73 7.77
N ALA A 76 5.77 15.17 8.18
CA ALA A 76 5.56 14.78 9.56
C ALA A 76 5.79 13.29 9.85
N ILE A 77 5.68 12.43 8.84
CA ILE A 77 5.71 10.97 9.01
C ILE A 77 6.98 10.40 8.38
N PRO A 78 7.95 9.95 9.18
CA PRO A 78 9.16 9.35 8.64
C PRO A 78 8.84 8.03 7.94
N LYS A 79 9.60 7.71 6.89
CA LYS A 79 9.53 6.41 6.22
C LYS A 79 10.28 5.34 7.04
N THR A 80 9.82 4.09 6.99
CA THR A 80 10.51 2.95 7.59
C THR A 80 11.81 2.70 6.83
N ASN A 81 12.89 2.44 7.56
CA ASN A 81 14.12 1.95 6.94
C ASN A 81 13.85 0.60 6.27
N PRO A 82 14.46 0.33 5.10
CA PRO A 82 14.39 -0.99 4.49
C PRO A 82 15.00 -2.00 5.46
N THR A 83 14.20 -2.96 5.92
CA THR A 83 14.68 -4.03 6.79
C THR A 83 15.46 -5.04 5.94
N ASN A 84 16.78 -5.03 6.07
CA ASN A 84 17.65 -6.05 5.46
C ASN A 84 17.54 -7.34 6.28
N ARG A 85 16.44 -8.08 6.13
CA ARG A 85 16.38 -9.46 6.59
C ARG A 85 17.11 -10.32 5.56
N HIS A 86 18.42 -10.50 5.75
CA HIS A 86 19.10 -11.64 5.16
C HIS A 86 18.54 -12.87 5.85
N HIS A 87 17.74 -13.67 5.12
CA HIS A 87 17.42 -15.02 5.55
C HIS A 87 18.76 -15.79 5.53
N LYS A 88 19.12 -16.36 6.68
CA LYS A 88 20.31 -17.20 6.83
C LYS A 88 19.78 -18.62 6.72
N ASP A 89 20.05 -19.27 5.59
CA ASP A 89 19.85 -20.72 5.41
C ASP A 89 20.85 -21.51 6.27
#